data_AF-A0A2Z7B517-F1
#
_entry.id   AF-A0A2Z7B517-F1
#
_cell.length_a   1.000
_cell.length_b   1.000
_cell.length_c   1.000
_cell.angle_alpha   90.00
_cell.angle_beta   90.00
_cell.angle_gamma   90.00
#
_symmetry.space_group_name_H-M   'P 1'
#
loop_
_entity.id
_entity.type
_entity.pdbx_description
1 polymer ?
#
loop_
_entity_poly.entity_id
_entity_poly.type
_entity_poly.pdbx_seq_one_letter_code
_entity_poly.pdbx_strand_id
1 'polypeptide(L)'
;MAKQSQYFFLEEWLRSTIITSNNKGGSVHSASSSAQAIIQAWSDLRDSLQCQSFHAHHLQALKLLVDSQASLHVAEPQAKLLLSILSLQNLTFPSESHPLFFRLLYIWLRKSRQSSQVVESATDILLHLLSFQSRSNRSPLFLSEGILLLGAISFQTSLTDNSKRVCLEFLCKLLEQECRDLLFSDDLVSNVLAGIGYALSSSMTIYFGNLLDILFRIWGQEDGPSGTISQGLMLLHLIEWVLSNSLRSQSLDKIDLVKGVLETVSPTHSSFAVVMASAGTLRAVNRSGRSGFMHLANTAEGRIETLARDLVSRIKYLGHLEHDPKFNLLLQCTALALARSGAVAYRDSLLVC
;
A
#
# COMPACT_ATOMS: atom_id res chain seq x y z
N MET A 1 9.91 23.93 10.77
CA MET A 1 10.31 22.54 11.05
C MET A 1 9.13 21.82 11.69
N ALA A 2 8.39 21.01 10.94
CA ALA A 2 7.29 20.22 11.48
C ALA A 2 7.85 18.91 12.06
N LYS A 3 7.47 18.57 13.30
CA LYS A 3 7.80 17.29 13.94
C LYS A 3 7.43 16.15 12.98
N GLN A 4 8.43 15.40 12.51
CA GLN A 4 8.18 14.11 11.87
C GLN A 4 7.58 13.20 12.94
N SER A 5 6.27 12.98 12.90
CA SER A 5 5.72 11.73 13.39
C SER A 5 6.42 10.63 12.60
N GLN A 6 7.36 9.93 13.23
CA GLN A 6 8.07 8.80 12.63
C GLN A 6 7.09 7.63 12.54
N TYR A 7 6.20 7.68 11.55
CA TYR A 7 5.39 6.52 11.19
C TYR A 7 6.34 5.45 10.67
N PHE A 8 6.39 4.34 11.40
CA PHE A 8 7.24 3.22 11.08
C PHE A 8 6.67 2.37 9.94
N PHE A 9 5.34 2.37 9.84
CA PHE A 9 4.56 1.58 8.90
C PHE A 9 3.93 2.47 7.82
N LEU A 10 4.02 2.04 6.57
CA LEU A 10 3.59 2.83 5.41
C LEU A 10 2.06 3.03 5.38
N GLU A 11 1.29 2.00 5.72
CA GLU A 11 -0.17 2.07 5.77
C GLU A 11 -0.69 3.04 6.83
N GLU A 12 -0.05 3.09 8.00
CA GLU A 12 -0.38 4.06 9.06
C GLU A 12 -0.05 5.48 8.61
N TRP A 13 1.09 5.66 7.93
CA TRP A 13 1.46 6.94 7.34
C TRP A 13 0.43 7.38 6.30
N LEU A 14 0.08 6.52 5.34
CA LEU A 14 -0.93 6.83 4.31
C LEU A 14 -2.25 7.23 4.94
N ARG A 15 -2.72 6.49 5.95
CA ARG A 15 -3.95 6.82 6.69
C ARG A 15 -3.87 8.17 7.39
N SER A 16 -2.73 8.50 7.99
CA SER A 16 -2.52 9.78 8.68
C SER A 16 -2.56 10.99 7.73
N THR A 17 -2.23 10.80 6.45
CA THR A 17 -2.28 11.89 5.44
C THR A 17 -3.70 12.34 5.12
N ILE A 18 -4.71 11.51 5.40
CA ILE A 18 -6.13 11.82 5.19
C ILE A 18 -6.66 12.70 6.34
N ILE A 19 -6.20 12.46 7.57
CA ILE A 19 -6.78 13.02 8.81
C ILE A 19 -6.33 14.47 9.07
N THR A 20 -5.51 15.07 8.19
CA THR A 20 -4.85 16.36 8.49
C THR A 20 -5.77 17.59 8.50
N SER A 21 -7.10 17.44 8.46
CA SER A 21 -8.05 18.58 8.53
C SER A 21 -9.04 18.58 9.69
N ASN A 22 -9.03 17.61 10.63
CA ASN A 22 -9.92 17.70 11.79
C ASN A 22 -9.23 17.31 13.11
N ASN A 23 -9.05 18.34 13.95
CA ASN A 23 -8.82 18.33 15.39
C ASN A 23 -7.53 17.74 15.97
N LYS A 24 -6.90 18.62 16.76
CA LYS A 24 -6.04 18.33 17.91
C LYS A 24 -6.55 17.13 18.71
N GLY A 25 -5.64 16.25 19.12
CA GLY A 25 -5.76 15.54 20.39
C GLY A 25 -6.58 14.24 20.40
N GLY A 26 -6.71 13.53 19.29
CA GLY A 26 -7.11 12.13 19.33
C GLY A 26 -5.91 11.24 19.66
N SER A 27 -5.50 11.20 20.93
CA SER A 27 -4.74 10.06 21.45
C SER A 27 -5.59 8.83 21.18
N VAL A 28 -5.29 8.06 20.14
CA VAL A 28 -5.71 6.66 20.09
C VAL A 28 -5.08 6.07 21.33
N HIS A 29 -5.89 5.93 22.38
CA HIS A 29 -5.51 5.22 23.58
C HIS A 29 -5.29 3.78 23.15
N SER A 30 -4.09 3.46 22.64
CA SER A 30 -3.57 2.11 22.75
C SER A 30 -3.55 1.84 24.24
N ALA A 31 -4.51 1.05 24.72
CA ALA A 31 -4.44 0.53 26.07
C ALA A 31 -3.04 -0.05 26.22
N SER A 32 -2.24 0.49 27.13
CA SER A 32 -0.90 -0.04 27.37
C SER A 32 -1.07 -1.42 27.97
N SER A 33 -1.13 -2.45 27.13
CA SER A 33 -1.12 -3.82 27.61
C SER A 33 0.15 -4.01 28.43
N SER A 34 0.00 -4.59 29.63
CA SER A 34 1.14 -4.81 30.50
C SER A 34 2.13 -5.75 29.82
N ALA A 35 3.43 -5.56 30.04
CA ALA A 35 4.46 -6.44 29.50
C ALA A 35 4.20 -7.92 29.87
N GLN A 36 3.63 -8.16 31.05
CA GLN A 36 3.21 -9.48 31.50
C GLN A 36 2.12 -10.09 30.61
N ALA A 37 1.14 -9.30 30.17
CA ALA A 37 0.10 -9.78 29.26
C ALA A 37 0.66 -10.14 27.87
N ILE A 38 1.65 -9.39 27.38
CA ILE A 38 2.34 -9.70 26.12
C ILE A 38 3.14 -11.01 26.26
N ILE A 39 3.87 -11.19 27.36
CA ILE A 39 4.63 -12.43 27.63
C ILE A 39 3.68 -13.63 27.72
N GLN A 40 2.56 -13.49 28.44
CA GLN A 40 1.55 -14.53 28.55
C GLN A 40 0.96 -14.88 27.18
N ALA A 41 0.61 -13.88 26.36
CA ALA A 41 0.07 -14.13 25.03
C ALA A 41 1.04 -14.92 24.14
N TRP A 42 2.36 -14.65 24.20
CA TRP A 42 3.35 -15.47 23.50
C TRP A 42 3.49 -16.88 24.08
N SER A 43 3.28 -17.06 25.39
CA SER A 43 3.23 -18.38 26.02
C SER A 43 2.03 -19.18 25.50
N ASP A 44 0.84 -18.58 25.50
CA ASP A 44 -0.39 -19.23 25.04
C ASP A 44 -0.25 -19.68 23.56
N LEU A 45 0.38 -18.86 22.71
CA LEU A 45 0.66 -19.27 21.32
C LEU A 45 1.65 -20.42 21.22
N ARG A 46 2.65 -20.47 22.10
CA ARG A 46 3.59 -21.61 22.16
C ARG A 46 2.87 -22.89 22.58
N ASP A 47 1.95 -22.78 23.53
CA ASP A 47 1.16 -23.90 24.03
C ASP A 47 0.25 -24.46 22.91
N SER A 48 -0.26 -23.61 22.02
CA SER A 48 -1.02 -24.05 20.84
C SER A 48 -0.24 -24.98 19.92
N LEU A 49 1.07 -24.73 19.75
CA LEU A 49 1.97 -25.54 18.94
C LEU A 49 2.29 -26.87 19.65
N GLN A 50 2.51 -26.83 20.97
CA GLN A 50 2.82 -28.03 21.75
C GLN A 50 1.63 -28.99 21.86
N CYS A 51 0.44 -28.44 22.10
CA CYS A 51 -0.80 -29.19 22.25
C CYS A 51 -1.51 -29.48 20.92
N GLN A 52 -0.92 -29.04 19.78
CA GLN A 52 -1.48 -29.15 18.43
C GLN A 52 -2.97 -28.78 18.34
N SER A 53 -3.40 -27.78 19.09
CA SER A 53 -4.80 -27.35 19.18
C SER A 53 -4.92 -25.84 19.23
N PHE A 54 -5.93 -25.29 18.55
CA PHE A 54 -6.17 -23.85 18.49
C PHE A 54 -7.53 -23.48 19.08
N HIS A 55 -7.52 -22.76 20.20
CA HIS A 55 -8.72 -22.42 20.98
C HIS A 55 -8.97 -20.91 21.01
N ALA A 56 -10.12 -20.50 21.54
CA ALA A 56 -10.52 -19.10 21.63
C ALA A 56 -9.53 -18.20 22.40
N HIS A 57 -8.87 -18.73 23.44
CA HIS A 57 -7.88 -17.96 24.20
C HIS A 57 -6.60 -17.70 23.38
N HIS A 58 -6.19 -18.61 22.48
CA HIS A 58 -5.09 -18.37 21.54
C HIS A 58 -5.44 -17.24 20.55
N LEU A 59 -6.71 -17.16 20.11
CA LEU A 59 -7.19 -16.06 19.28
C LEU A 59 -7.16 -14.73 20.05
N GLN A 60 -7.55 -14.73 21.33
CA GLN A 60 -7.45 -13.54 22.18
C GLN A 60 -5.98 -13.10 22.39
N ALA A 61 -5.06 -14.05 22.55
CA ALA A 61 -3.63 -13.79 22.60
C ALA A 61 -3.14 -13.10 21.31
N LEU A 62 -3.54 -13.58 20.12
CA LEU A 62 -3.23 -12.90 18.86
C LEU A 62 -3.75 -11.47 18.81
N LYS A 63 -5.01 -11.25 19.17
CA LYS A 63 -5.63 -9.92 19.19
C LYS A 63 -4.86 -8.98 20.12
N LEU A 64 -4.56 -9.43 21.34
CA LEU A 64 -3.78 -8.66 22.31
C LEU A 64 -2.40 -8.25 21.78
N LEU A 65 -1.71 -9.17 21.10
CA LEU A 65 -0.40 -8.88 20.51
C LEU A 65 -0.50 -7.84 19.39
N VAL A 66 -1.49 -7.97 18.51
CA VAL A 66 -1.72 -7.00 17.42
C VAL A 66 -2.15 -5.64 17.97
N ASP A 67 -3.01 -5.59 18.99
CA ASP A 67 -3.41 -4.34 19.65
C ASP A 67 -2.21 -3.63 20.31
N SER A 68 -1.20 -4.41 20.69
CA SER A 68 0.07 -3.92 21.25
C SER A 68 1.12 -3.53 20.18
N GLN A 69 0.76 -3.48 18.88
CA GLN A 69 1.71 -3.29 17.77
C GLN A 69 2.64 -2.07 17.89
N ALA A 70 2.19 -0.99 18.55
CA ALA A 70 2.98 0.22 18.70
C ALA A 70 4.27 -0.03 19.49
N SER A 71 4.17 -0.76 20.61
CA SER A 71 5.27 -1.11 21.51
C SER A 71 5.85 -2.51 21.28
N LEU A 72 5.16 -3.36 20.51
CA LEU A 72 5.60 -4.72 20.23
C LEU A 72 6.82 -4.75 19.30
N HIS A 73 7.82 -5.54 19.69
CA HIS A 73 8.92 -5.97 18.86
C HIS A 73 8.87 -7.49 18.71
N VAL A 74 8.59 -7.97 17.50
CA VAL A 74 8.53 -9.41 17.20
C VAL A 74 9.93 -9.88 16.81
N ALA A 75 10.60 -10.66 17.65
CA ALA A 75 11.92 -11.22 17.37
C ALA A 75 11.84 -12.48 16.48
N GLU A 76 12.97 -12.89 15.89
CA GLU A 76 13.02 -14.06 15.01
C GLU A 76 12.47 -15.36 15.64
N PRO A 77 12.71 -15.69 16.92
CA PRO A 77 12.10 -16.87 17.55
C PRO A 77 10.56 -16.82 17.57
N GLN A 78 9.98 -15.63 17.72
CA GLN A 78 8.53 -15.43 17.67
C GLN A 78 8.01 -15.57 16.24
N ALA A 79 8.71 -15.02 15.25
CA ALA A 79 8.39 -15.26 13.84
C ALA A 79 8.42 -16.76 13.49
N LYS A 80 9.46 -17.48 13.90
CA LYS A 80 9.55 -18.95 13.72
C LYS A 80 8.39 -19.68 14.38
N LEU A 81 7.96 -19.26 15.58
CA LEU A 81 6.78 -19.81 16.25
C LEU A 81 5.51 -19.59 15.40
N LEU A 82 5.27 -18.36 14.93
CA LEU A 82 4.09 -18.03 14.11
C LEU A 82 4.07 -18.85 12.81
N LEU A 83 5.21 -18.94 12.12
CA LEU A 83 5.36 -19.76 10.90
C LEU A 83 5.12 -21.24 11.19
N SER A 84 5.63 -21.75 12.32
CA SER A 84 5.41 -23.14 12.72
C SER A 84 3.92 -23.42 12.93
N ILE A 85 3.21 -22.52 13.62
CA ILE A 85 1.75 -22.64 13.83
C ILE A 85 1.01 -22.61 12.48
N LEU A 86 1.33 -21.65 11.61
CA LEU A 86 0.71 -21.53 10.27
C LEU A 86 0.98 -22.73 9.36
N SER A 87 2.09 -23.43 9.56
CA SER A 87 2.46 -24.62 8.77
C SER A 87 1.74 -25.90 9.21
N LEU A 88 1.03 -25.89 10.34
CA LEU A 88 0.31 -27.06 10.85
C LEU A 88 -0.94 -27.36 10.00
N GLN A 89 -0.85 -28.42 9.20
CA GLN A 89 -1.94 -28.85 8.31
C GLN A 89 -3.18 -29.38 9.04
N ASN A 90 -3.02 -29.84 10.29
CA ASN A 90 -4.08 -30.48 11.06
C ASN A 90 -4.90 -29.51 11.91
N LEU A 91 -4.55 -28.22 11.93
CA LEU A 91 -5.22 -27.20 12.74
C LEU A 91 -6.29 -26.46 11.92
N THR A 92 -7.51 -26.46 12.42
CA THR A 92 -8.57 -25.58 11.93
C THR A 92 -8.46 -24.23 12.64
N PHE A 93 -8.06 -23.20 11.92
CA PHE A 93 -8.04 -21.83 12.45
C PHE A 93 -9.38 -21.13 12.22
N PRO A 94 -9.89 -20.36 13.20
CA PRO A 94 -10.92 -19.35 12.93
C PRO A 94 -10.45 -18.42 11.81
N SER A 95 -11.38 -17.99 10.94
CA SER A 95 -11.09 -17.14 9.79
C SER A 95 -10.38 -15.83 10.17
N GLU A 96 -10.66 -15.30 11.36
CA GLU A 96 -10.05 -14.10 11.93
C GLU A 96 -8.56 -14.26 12.31
N SER A 97 -8.06 -15.48 12.45
CA SER A 97 -6.70 -15.72 12.96
C SER A 97 -5.63 -15.38 11.93
N HIS A 98 -5.86 -15.70 10.65
CA HIS A 98 -4.86 -15.52 9.60
C HIS A 98 -4.44 -14.06 9.38
N PRO A 99 -5.37 -13.07 9.28
CA PRO A 99 -4.98 -11.66 9.22
C PRO A 99 -4.10 -11.23 10.40
N LEU A 100 -4.38 -11.73 11.61
CA LEU A 100 -3.60 -11.39 12.81
C LEU A 100 -2.18 -11.99 12.75
N PHE A 101 -2.05 -13.24 12.28
CA PHE A 101 -0.74 -13.84 12.03
C PHE A 101 0.05 -13.04 10.99
N PHE A 102 -0.59 -12.66 9.88
CA PHE A 102 0.05 -11.86 8.83
C PHE A 102 0.51 -10.50 9.36
N ARG A 103 -0.31 -9.83 10.17
CA ARG A 103 0.03 -8.57 10.83
C ARG A 103 1.26 -8.69 11.73
N LEU A 104 1.35 -9.75 12.53
CA LEU A 104 2.51 -9.99 13.40
C LEU A 104 3.80 -10.29 12.60
N LEU A 105 3.69 -11.07 11.52
CA LEU A 105 4.81 -11.32 10.61
C LEU A 105 5.25 -10.04 9.89
N TYR A 106 4.30 -9.19 9.49
CA TYR A 106 4.59 -7.88 8.93
C TYR A 106 5.34 -7.00 9.94
N ILE A 107 4.90 -6.95 11.20
CA ILE A 107 5.60 -6.25 12.28
C ILE A 107 7.04 -6.76 12.42
N TRP A 108 7.27 -8.07 12.40
CA TRP A 108 8.61 -8.67 12.41
C TRP A 108 9.47 -8.21 11.22
N LEU A 109 8.94 -8.28 10.00
CA LEU A 109 9.66 -7.87 8.77
C LEU A 109 10.03 -6.39 8.75
N ARG A 110 9.27 -5.54 9.45
CA ARG A 110 9.54 -4.12 9.48
C ARG A 110 10.47 -3.75 10.65
N LYS A 111 10.20 -4.24 11.87
CA LYS A 111 10.87 -3.76 13.11
C LYS A 111 12.17 -4.47 13.47
N SER A 112 12.39 -5.68 12.97
CA SER A 112 13.45 -6.55 13.48
C SER A 112 14.58 -6.73 12.47
N ARG A 113 15.62 -7.49 12.84
CA ARG A 113 16.58 -8.04 11.88
C ARG A 113 16.10 -9.41 11.41
N GLN A 114 16.23 -9.68 10.12
CA GLN A 114 15.76 -10.91 9.50
C GLN A 114 16.94 -11.75 9.01
N SER A 115 16.90 -13.06 9.29
CA SER A 115 17.70 -14.03 8.54
C SER A 115 17.00 -14.42 7.23
N SER A 116 17.78 -14.59 6.17
CA SER A 116 17.29 -14.96 4.83
C SER A 116 16.40 -16.21 4.89
N GLN A 117 16.83 -17.26 5.61
CA GLN A 117 16.11 -18.54 5.71
C GLN A 117 14.68 -18.40 6.26
N VAL A 118 14.46 -17.53 7.26
CA VAL A 118 13.13 -17.37 7.86
C VAL A 118 12.22 -16.58 6.94
N VAL A 119 12.76 -15.61 6.20
CA VAL A 119 11.98 -14.85 5.20
C VAL A 119 11.59 -15.74 4.03
N GLU A 120 12.48 -16.62 3.59
CA GLU A 120 12.17 -17.64 2.56
C GLU A 120 11.06 -18.57 3.03
N SER A 121 11.16 -19.13 4.25
CA SER A 121 10.08 -19.97 4.81
C SER A 121 8.76 -19.21 4.97
N ALA A 122 8.79 -17.94 5.38
CA ALA A 122 7.60 -17.09 5.44
C ALA A 122 6.96 -16.90 4.07
N THR A 123 7.79 -16.77 3.03
CA THR A 123 7.35 -16.63 1.63
C THR A 123 6.59 -17.86 1.18
N ASP A 124 7.19 -19.04 1.35
CA ASP A 124 6.58 -20.32 0.94
C ASP A 124 5.24 -20.56 1.65
N ILE A 125 5.20 -20.34 2.97
CA ILE A 125 3.98 -20.52 3.77
C ILE A 125 2.90 -19.52 3.32
N LEU A 126 3.26 -18.26 3.10
CA LEU A 126 2.31 -17.23 2.68
C LEU A 126 1.72 -17.53 1.30
N LEU A 127 2.56 -17.91 0.33
CA LEU A 127 2.11 -18.27 -1.01
C LEU A 127 1.22 -19.52 -0.98
N HIS A 128 1.56 -20.51 -0.16
CA HIS A 128 0.72 -21.68 0.04
C HIS A 128 -0.66 -21.30 0.61
N LEU A 129 -0.71 -20.51 1.69
CA LEU A 129 -1.98 -20.10 2.31
C LEU A 129 -2.85 -19.26 1.36
N LEU A 130 -2.23 -18.30 0.67
CA LEU A 130 -2.94 -17.44 -0.29
C LEU A 130 -3.32 -18.17 -1.58
N SER A 131 -2.74 -19.33 -1.90
CA SER A 131 -3.15 -20.14 -3.05
C SER A 131 -4.21 -21.18 -2.68
N PHE A 132 -4.11 -21.77 -1.49
CA PHE A 132 -4.95 -22.88 -1.03
C PHE A 132 -6.39 -22.45 -0.70
N GLN A 133 -6.58 -21.27 -0.11
CA GLN A 133 -7.91 -20.83 0.33
C GLN A 133 -8.79 -20.49 -0.88
N SER A 134 -9.99 -21.08 -0.97
CA SER A 134 -10.92 -20.81 -2.07
C SER A 134 -11.31 -19.34 -2.11
N ARG A 135 -11.38 -18.75 -3.31
CA ARG A 135 -11.71 -17.32 -3.49
C ARG A 135 -12.98 -16.88 -2.76
N SER A 136 -14.02 -17.72 -2.77
CA SER A 136 -15.30 -17.47 -2.11
C SER A 136 -15.24 -17.39 -0.57
N ASN A 137 -14.14 -17.85 0.04
CA ASN A 137 -13.98 -17.92 1.49
C ASN A 137 -12.88 -16.99 2.00
N ARG A 138 -12.37 -16.08 1.16
CA ARG A 138 -11.34 -15.11 1.56
C ARG A 138 -12.03 -13.87 2.10
N SER A 139 -11.73 -13.52 3.35
CA SER A 139 -12.19 -12.25 3.90
C SER A 139 -11.36 -11.09 3.29
N PRO A 140 -11.95 -9.90 3.12
CA PRO A 140 -11.21 -8.72 2.65
C PRO A 140 -9.98 -8.39 3.52
N LEU A 141 -10.09 -8.60 4.84
CA LEU A 141 -8.98 -8.43 5.79
C LEU A 141 -7.83 -9.41 5.57
N PHE A 142 -8.14 -10.67 5.24
CA PHE A 142 -7.12 -11.67 4.93
C PHE A 142 -6.32 -11.29 3.69
N LEU A 143 -7.01 -10.84 2.65
CA LEU A 143 -6.38 -10.40 1.41
C LEU A 143 -5.57 -9.12 1.58
N SER A 144 -6.10 -8.11 2.27
CA SER A 144 -5.38 -6.85 2.46
C SER A 144 -4.09 -7.03 3.28
N GLU A 145 -4.12 -7.81 4.36
CA GLU A 145 -2.93 -8.16 5.14
C GLU A 145 -1.98 -9.07 4.36
N GLY A 146 -2.51 -9.99 3.54
CA GLY A 146 -1.70 -10.83 2.65
C GLY A 146 -0.94 -10.03 1.60
N ILE A 147 -1.60 -9.05 0.97
CA ILE A 147 -1.00 -8.11 0.01
C ILE A 147 0.06 -7.25 0.69
N LEU A 148 -0.25 -6.70 1.87
CA LEU A 148 0.69 -5.91 2.66
C LEU A 148 1.95 -6.71 2.98
N LEU A 149 1.78 -7.95 3.45
CA LEU A 149 2.88 -8.84 3.81
C LEU A 149 3.71 -9.26 2.59
N LEU A 150 3.08 -9.66 1.48
CA LEU A 150 3.77 -9.99 0.23
C LEU A 150 4.61 -8.81 -0.29
N GLY A 151 4.04 -7.61 -0.27
CA GLY A 151 4.75 -6.38 -0.62
C GLY A 151 5.97 -6.18 0.29
N ALA A 152 5.78 -6.27 1.60
CA ALA A 152 6.85 -6.11 2.58
C ALA A 152 7.97 -7.16 2.46
N ILE A 153 7.63 -8.41 2.11
CA ILE A 153 8.59 -9.49 1.82
C ILE A 153 9.40 -9.16 0.57
N SER A 154 8.73 -8.75 -0.52
CA SER A 154 9.40 -8.42 -1.79
C SER A 154 10.37 -7.23 -1.70
N PHE A 155 10.16 -6.36 -0.71
CA PHE A 155 11.02 -5.22 -0.39
C PHE A 155 12.29 -5.61 0.41
N GLN A 156 12.33 -6.80 1.02
CA GLN A 156 13.47 -7.22 1.85
C GLN A 156 14.73 -7.43 1.01
N THR A 157 15.87 -6.96 1.52
CA THR A 157 17.17 -7.16 0.87
C THR A 157 17.71 -8.59 1.06
N SER A 158 17.27 -9.29 2.11
CA SER A 158 17.71 -10.64 2.46
C SER A 158 17.06 -11.77 1.65
N LEU A 159 16.00 -11.46 0.88
CA LEU A 159 15.29 -12.42 0.05
C LEU A 159 16.02 -12.63 -1.28
N THR A 160 16.09 -13.88 -1.74
CA THR A 160 16.69 -14.20 -3.04
C THR A 160 15.90 -13.58 -4.19
N ASP A 161 16.57 -13.35 -5.31
CA ASP A 161 15.92 -12.78 -6.49
C ASP A 161 14.82 -13.70 -7.03
N ASN A 162 15.00 -15.02 -6.97
CA ASN A 162 13.96 -15.94 -7.41
C ASN A 162 12.70 -15.83 -6.55
N SER A 163 12.83 -15.79 -5.23
CA SER A 163 11.67 -15.67 -4.34
C SER A 163 11.01 -14.29 -4.44
N LYS A 164 11.79 -13.21 -4.62
CA LYS A 164 11.23 -11.89 -4.95
C LYS A 164 10.38 -11.93 -6.22
N ARG A 165 10.89 -12.57 -7.28
CA ARG A 165 10.15 -12.73 -8.55
C ARG A 165 8.83 -13.43 -8.30
N VAL A 166 8.82 -14.56 -7.58
CA VAL A 166 7.60 -15.31 -7.28
C VAL A 166 6.62 -14.48 -6.46
N CYS A 167 7.09 -13.75 -5.42
CA CYS A 167 6.24 -12.84 -4.64
C CYS A 167 5.58 -11.77 -5.51
N LEU A 168 6.37 -11.10 -6.35
CA LEU A 168 5.88 -10.00 -7.20
C LEU A 168 4.92 -10.50 -8.28
N GLU A 169 5.23 -11.64 -8.90
CA GLU A 169 4.34 -12.27 -9.88
C GLU A 169 3.01 -12.66 -9.24
N PHE A 170 3.05 -13.27 -8.06
CA PHE A 170 1.84 -13.65 -7.34
C PHE A 170 1.04 -12.43 -6.86
N LEU A 171 1.73 -11.38 -6.41
CA LEU A 171 1.10 -10.11 -6.04
C LEU A 171 0.37 -9.48 -7.23
N CYS A 172 1.00 -9.41 -8.41
CA CYS A 172 0.34 -8.92 -9.62
C CYS A 172 -0.94 -9.71 -9.92
N LYS A 173 -0.87 -11.05 -9.88
CA LYS A 173 -2.04 -11.92 -10.09
C LYS A 173 -3.15 -11.65 -9.09
N LEU A 174 -2.82 -11.50 -7.80
CA LEU A 174 -3.79 -11.17 -6.76
C LEU A 174 -4.45 -9.80 -7.01
N LEU A 175 -3.66 -8.79 -7.36
CA LEU A 175 -4.17 -7.44 -7.58
C LEU A 175 -5.11 -7.37 -8.80
N GLU A 176 -4.79 -8.09 -9.87
CA GLU A 176 -5.63 -8.16 -11.06
C GLU A 176 -6.95 -8.90 -10.81
N GLN A 177 -6.93 -9.93 -9.96
CA GLN A 177 -8.06 -10.86 -9.79
C GLN A 177 -8.98 -10.51 -8.61
N GLU A 178 -8.42 -10.00 -7.50
CA GLU A 178 -9.10 -9.98 -6.20
C GLU A 178 -9.09 -8.60 -5.51
N CYS A 179 -8.48 -7.57 -6.12
CA CYS A 179 -8.37 -6.25 -5.49
C CYS A 179 -9.67 -5.44 -5.46
N ARG A 180 -10.67 -5.78 -6.29
CA ARG A 180 -11.89 -4.96 -6.45
C ARG A 180 -12.65 -4.77 -5.14
N ASP A 181 -12.86 -5.85 -4.40
CA ASP A 181 -13.67 -5.85 -3.17
C ASP A 181 -12.96 -5.19 -1.97
N LEU A 182 -11.63 -5.03 -2.05
CA LEU A 182 -10.82 -4.47 -0.98
C LEU A 182 -10.90 -2.94 -0.90
N LEU A 183 -11.32 -2.31 -1.99
CA LEU A 183 -11.17 -0.87 -2.20
C LEU A 183 -12.37 -0.05 -1.72
N PHE A 184 -13.38 -0.72 -1.15
CA PHE A 184 -14.55 -0.07 -0.56
C PHE A 184 -14.30 0.52 0.84
N SER A 185 -13.21 0.12 1.51
CA SER A 185 -12.86 0.61 2.85
C SER A 185 -11.49 1.28 2.84
N ASP A 186 -11.42 2.55 3.23
CA ASP A 186 -10.17 3.31 3.31
C ASP A 186 -9.12 2.65 4.22
N ASP A 187 -9.55 1.94 5.26
CA ASP A 187 -8.65 1.20 6.15
C ASP A 187 -7.93 0.06 5.41
N LEU A 188 -8.69 -0.74 4.64
CA LEU A 188 -8.14 -1.81 3.82
C LEU A 188 -7.32 -1.30 2.65
N VAL A 189 -7.76 -0.20 2.02
CA VAL A 189 -7.03 0.44 0.91
C VAL A 189 -5.63 0.87 1.37
N SER A 190 -5.51 1.42 2.59
CA SER A 190 -4.20 1.83 3.11
C SER A 190 -3.20 0.66 3.22
N ASN A 191 -3.67 -0.53 3.62
CA ASN A 191 -2.87 -1.75 3.67
C ASN A 191 -2.47 -2.23 2.27
N VAL A 192 -3.43 -2.26 1.34
CA VAL A 192 -3.20 -2.67 -0.06
C VAL A 192 -2.19 -1.75 -0.74
N LEU A 193 -2.40 -0.43 -0.64
CA LEU A 193 -1.50 0.57 -1.20
C LEU A 193 -0.10 0.51 -0.59
N ALA A 194 0.01 0.26 0.72
CA ALA A 194 1.31 0.07 1.35
C ALA A 194 2.02 -1.19 0.82
N GLY A 195 1.30 -2.31 0.65
CA GLY A 195 1.83 -3.51 0.01
C GLY A 195 2.37 -3.23 -1.39
N ILE A 196 1.59 -2.54 -2.22
CA ILE A 196 2.01 -2.10 -3.58
C ILE A 196 3.24 -1.18 -3.49
N GLY A 197 3.28 -0.24 -2.55
CA GLY A 197 4.41 0.66 -2.35
C GLY A 197 5.72 -0.06 -2.06
N TYR A 198 5.67 -1.03 -1.13
CA TYR A 198 6.82 -1.87 -0.82
C TYR A 198 7.27 -2.67 -2.05
N ALA A 199 6.33 -3.25 -2.80
CA ALA A 199 6.63 -3.98 -4.03
C ALA A 199 7.28 -3.09 -5.11
N LEU A 200 6.74 -1.90 -5.36
CA LEU A 200 7.32 -0.90 -6.26
C LEU A 200 8.72 -0.45 -5.81
N SER A 201 8.99 -0.48 -4.51
CA SER A 201 10.28 -0.13 -3.92
C SER A 201 11.28 -1.30 -3.88
N SER A 202 10.88 -2.50 -4.29
CA SER A 202 11.75 -3.69 -4.40
C SER A 202 12.94 -3.45 -5.33
N SER A 203 14.01 -4.23 -5.19
CA SER A 203 15.17 -4.18 -6.10
C SER A 203 14.84 -4.65 -7.53
N MET A 204 13.72 -5.36 -7.75
CA MET A 204 13.33 -5.86 -9.06
C MET A 204 12.58 -4.81 -9.89
N THR A 205 13.16 -4.43 -11.03
CA THR A 205 12.57 -3.45 -11.95
C THR A 205 11.58 -4.06 -12.95
N ILE A 206 11.70 -5.35 -13.25
CA ILE A 206 10.88 -6.03 -14.27
C ILE A 206 9.37 -6.01 -14.00
N TYR A 207 8.94 -5.98 -12.73
CA TYR A 207 7.51 -5.90 -12.36
C TYR A 207 7.06 -4.48 -12.05
N PHE A 208 7.97 -3.51 -12.03
CA PHE A 208 7.66 -2.13 -11.63
C PHE A 208 6.62 -1.50 -12.55
N GLY A 209 6.81 -1.60 -13.87
CA GLY A 209 5.86 -1.09 -14.86
C GLY A 209 4.49 -1.77 -14.76
N ASN A 210 4.46 -3.10 -14.60
CA ASN A 210 3.21 -3.86 -14.47
C ASN A 210 2.43 -3.47 -13.21
N LEU A 211 3.11 -3.32 -12.07
CA LEU A 211 2.47 -2.90 -10.82
C LEU A 211 1.92 -1.47 -10.92
N LEU A 212 2.61 -0.56 -11.61
CA LEU A 212 2.09 0.78 -11.88
C LEU A 212 0.88 0.76 -12.81
N ASP A 213 0.92 -0.05 -13.87
CA ASP A 213 -0.23 -0.23 -14.77
C ASP A 213 -1.45 -0.74 -14.00
N ILE A 214 -1.28 -1.79 -13.20
CA ILE A 214 -2.33 -2.34 -12.34
C ILE A 214 -2.88 -1.23 -11.42
N LEU A 215 -2.00 -0.52 -10.71
CA LEU A 215 -2.37 0.55 -9.78
C LEU A 215 -3.23 1.63 -10.45
N PHE A 216 -2.94 2.00 -11.69
CA PHE A 216 -3.74 3.00 -12.42
C PHE A 216 -5.05 2.45 -12.96
N ARG A 217 -5.14 1.14 -13.21
CA ARG A 217 -6.34 0.46 -13.70
C ARG A 217 -7.35 0.10 -12.62
N ILE A 218 -6.92 0.02 -11.37
CA ILE A 218 -7.74 -0.40 -10.22
C ILE A 218 -9.13 0.28 -10.23
N TRP A 219 -9.18 1.60 -10.44
CA TRP A 219 -10.42 2.39 -10.44
C TRP A 219 -10.93 2.76 -11.85
N GLY A 220 -10.34 2.20 -12.91
CA GLY A 220 -10.66 2.54 -14.31
C GLY A 220 -11.61 1.56 -15.00
N GLN A 221 -11.94 0.43 -14.35
CA GLN A 221 -12.78 -0.62 -14.92
C GLN A 221 -14.28 -0.24 -14.86
N GLU A 222 -15.08 -0.67 -15.84
CA GLU A 222 -16.50 -0.26 -16.01
C GLU A 222 -17.37 -0.58 -14.77
N ASP A 223 -17.11 -1.72 -14.12
CA ASP A 223 -17.72 -2.14 -12.84
C ASP A 223 -16.77 -1.99 -11.64
N GLY A 224 -15.74 -1.14 -11.77
CA GLY A 224 -14.75 -0.92 -10.72
C GLY A 224 -15.30 -0.09 -9.54
N PRO A 225 -14.67 -0.20 -8.35
CA PRO A 225 -15.02 0.65 -7.21
C PRO A 225 -14.84 2.13 -7.58
N SER A 226 -15.79 2.98 -7.19
CA SER A 226 -15.64 4.42 -7.32
C SER A 226 -14.52 4.90 -6.39
N GLY A 227 -13.49 5.54 -6.96
CA GLY A 227 -12.44 6.14 -6.16
C GLY A 227 -12.98 7.25 -5.25
N THR A 228 -12.22 7.59 -4.22
CA THR A 228 -12.51 8.70 -3.31
C THR A 228 -11.35 9.68 -3.28
N ILE A 229 -11.59 10.91 -2.79
CA ILE A 229 -10.52 11.92 -2.62
C ILE A 229 -9.45 11.40 -1.65
N SER A 230 -9.84 10.70 -0.58
CA SER A 230 -8.91 10.11 0.39
C SER A 230 -7.98 9.10 -0.27
N GLN A 231 -8.52 8.22 -1.12
CA GLN A 231 -7.74 7.25 -1.89
C GLN A 231 -6.81 7.93 -2.90
N GLY A 232 -7.29 8.98 -3.58
CA GLY A 232 -6.45 9.80 -4.44
C GLY A 232 -5.27 10.41 -3.69
N LEU A 233 -5.50 10.97 -2.49
CA LEU A 233 -4.45 11.56 -1.68
C LEU A 233 -3.44 10.51 -1.18
N MET A 234 -3.91 9.33 -0.76
CA MET A 234 -3.03 8.21 -0.44
C MET A 234 -2.16 7.82 -1.65
N LEU A 235 -2.73 7.75 -2.85
CA LEU A 235 -1.99 7.42 -4.07
C LEU A 235 -0.91 8.47 -4.39
N LEU A 236 -1.22 9.76 -4.30
CA LEU A 236 -0.23 10.83 -4.47
C LEU A 236 0.96 10.65 -3.52
N HIS A 237 0.67 10.40 -2.25
CA HIS A 237 1.69 10.22 -1.23
C HIS A 237 2.47 8.91 -1.38
N LEU A 238 1.82 7.84 -1.82
CA LEU A 238 2.47 6.57 -2.17
C LEU A 238 3.50 6.77 -3.28
N ILE A 239 3.10 7.42 -4.38
CA ILE A 239 3.99 7.68 -5.52
C ILE A 239 5.12 8.63 -5.13
N GLU A 240 4.83 9.67 -4.33
CA GLU A 240 5.86 10.55 -3.75
C GLU A 240 6.90 9.74 -2.97
N TRP A 241 6.45 8.78 -2.14
CA TRP A 241 7.32 7.94 -1.32
C TRP A 241 8.18 6.98 -2.17
N VAL A 242 7.57 6.25 -3.10
CA VAL A 242 8.26 5.31 -4.00
C VAL A 242 9.31 6.02 -4.85
N LEU A 243 8.95 7.17 -5.44
CA LEU A 243 9.86 7.92 -6.29
C LEU A 243 10.95 8.64 -5.50
N SER A 244 10.66 9.13 -4.31
CA SER A 244 11.70 9.70 -3.45
C SER A 244 12.82 8.70 -3.18
N ASN A 245 12.49 7.42 -2.99
CA ASN A 245 13.48 6.36 -2.86
C ASN A 245 14.25 6.10 -4.17
N SER A 246 13.55 6.04 -5.30
CA SER A 246 14.14 5.81 -6.63
C SER A 246 15.07 6.95 -7.06
N LEU A 247 14.70 8.20 -6.79
CA LEU A 247 15.51 9.40 -7.08
C LEU A 247 16.76 9.48 -6.19
N ARG A 248 16.64 9.08 -4.91
CA ARG A 248 17.79 9.02 -3.98
C ARG A 248 18.81 7.97 -4.43
N SER A 249 18.33 6.77 -4.78
CA SER A 249 19.14 5.65 -5.28
C SER A 249 19.58 5.79 -6.74
N GLN A 250 19.11 6.82 -7.46
CA GLN A 250 19.39 7.06 -8.87
C GLN A 250 19.02 5.86 -9.79
N SER A 251 17.92 5.17 -9.48
CA SER A 251 17.40 4.09 -10.31
C SER A 251 16.74 4.66 -11.58
N LEU A 252 17.56 4.90 -12.62
CA LEU A 252 17.11 5.49 -13.88
C LEU A 252 16.05 4.62 -14.57
N ASP A 253 16.20 3.29 -14.55
CA ASP A 253 15.22 2.37 -15.13
C ASP A 253 13.80 2.59 -14.59
N LYS A 254 13.65 2.76 -13.26
CA LYS A 254 12.34 3.01 -12.65
C LYS A 254 11.81 4.39 -13.00
N ILE A 255 12.69 5.38 -13.05
CA ILE A 255 12.34 6.75 -13.43
C ILE A 255 11.82 6.79 -14.87
N ASP A 256 12.51 6.11 -15.78
CA ASP A 256 12.12 6.01 -17.19
C ASP A 256 10.83 5.21 -17.37
N LEU A 257 10.62 4.15 -16.56
CA LEU A 257 9.34 3.43 -16.54
C LEU A 257 8.18 4.32 -16.08
N VAL A 258 8.35 5.12 -15.01
CA VAL A 258 7.31 6.08 -14.60
C VAL A 258 7.04 7.09 -15.71
N LYS A 259 8.09 7.66 -16.28
CA LYS A 259 7.98 8.61 -17.39
C LYS A 259 7.18 7.99 -18.55
N GLY A 260 7.53 6.77 -18.96
CA GLY A 260 6.86 6.04 -20.03
C GLY A 260 5.37 5.85 -19.75
N VAL A 261 5.00 5.36 -18.57
CA VAL A 261 3.59 5.17 -18.19
C VAL A 261 2.82 6.49 -18.18
N LEU A 262 3.44 7.59 -17.71
CA LEU A 262 2.81 8.91 -17.73
C LEU A 262 2.73 9.52 -19.15
N GLU A 263 3.56 9.09 -20.11
CA GLU A 263 3.49 9.53 -21.51
C GLU A 263 2.45 8.72 -22.30
N THR A 264 2.35 7.41 -22.05
CA THR A 264 1.46 6.47 -22.75
C THR A 264 0.34 5.96 -21.85
N VAL A 265 -0.50 6.87 -21.36
CA VAL A 265 -1.64 6.53 -20.51
C VAL A 265 -2.65 5.70 -21.29
N SER A 266 -2.99 4.53 -20.75
CA SER A 266 -3.97 3.61 -21.35
C SER A 266 -5.40 4.12 -21.15
N PRO A 267 -6.34 3.87 -22.08
CA PRO A 267 -7.75 4.19 -21.88
C PRO A 267 -8.38 3.45 -20.69
N THR A 268 -7.77 2.34 -20.24
CA THR A 268 -8.23 1.61 -19.04
C THR A 268 -7.75 2.23 -17.74
N HIS A 269 -6.90 3.25 -17.78
CA HIS A 269 -6.40 3.94 -16.59
C HIS A 269 -7.47 4.89 -16.04
N SER A 270 -7.57 4.93 -14.71
CA SER A 270 -8.42 5.90 -14.04
C SER A 270 -7.79 7.28 -14.09
N SER A 271 -8.49 8.26 -14.67
CA SER A 271 -7.98 9.62 -14.83
C SER A 271 -7.55 10.25 -13.50
N PHE A 272 -8.30 10.04 -12.41
CA PHE A 272 -7.92 10.64 -11.12
C PHE A 272 -6.67 9.97 -10.56
N ALA A 273 -6.51 8.65 -10.76
CA ALA A 273 -5.33 7.93 -10.32
C ALA A 273 -4.07 8.45 -11.04
N VAL A 274 -4.18 8.66 -12.35
CA VAL A 274 -3.12 9.25 -13.19
C VAL A 274 -2.76 10.67 -12.74
N VAL A 275 -3.76 11.52 -12.47
CA VAL A 275 -3.54 12.89 -11.92
C VAL A 275 -2.80 12.83 -10.59
N MET A 276 -3.27 12.02 -9.64
CA MET A 276 -2.67 11.94 -8.31
C MET A 276 -1.26 11.34 -8.34
N ALA A 277 -1.01 10.36 -9.21
CA ALA A 277 0.33 9.82 -9.42
C ALA A 277 1.29 10.84 -10.08
N SER A 278 0.79 11.62 -11.05
CA SER A 278 1.55 12.71 -11.66
C SER A 278 1.92 13.77 -10.59
N ALA A 279 0.98 14.11 -9.73
CA ALA A 279 1.21 15.03 -8.61
C ALA A 279 2.25 14.50 -7.61
N GLY A 280 2.17 13.21 -7.27
CA GLY A 280 3.15 12.54 -6.42
C GLY A 280 4.56 12.55 -7.02
N THR A 281 4.63 12.34 -8.34
CA THR A 281 5.86 12.40 -9.14
C THR A 281 6.47 13.79 -9.10
N LEU A 282 5.67 14.82 -9.42
CA LEU A 282 6.11 16.21 -9.43
C LEU A 282 6.61 16.64 -8.05
N ARG A 283 5.87 16.27 -6.99
CA ARG A 283 6.24 16.55 -5.61
C ARG A 283 7.55 15.86 -5.20
N ALA A 284 7.78 14.61 -5.61
CA ALA A 284 9.02 13.89 -5.33
C ALA A 284 10.23 14.57 -6.01
N VAL A 285 10.09 14.98 -7.27
CA VAL A 285 11.15 15.69 -8.01
C VAL A 285 11.43 17.04 -7.38
N ASN A 286 10.40 17.84 -7.12
CA ASN A 286 10.53 19.16 -6.47
C ASN A 286 11.23 19.08 -5.11
N ARG A 287 10.95 18.05 -4.31
CA ARG A 287 11.60 17.83 -3.02
C ARG A 287 13.01 17.27 -3.11
N SER A 288 13.39 16.66 -4.23
CA SER A 288 14.74 16.10 -4.40
C SER A 288 15.80 17.20 -4.53
N GLY A 289 15.41 18.41 -4.96
CA GLY A 289 16.33 19.53 -5.23
C GLY A 289 17.31 19.26 -6.37
N ARG A 290 17.12 18.18 -7.15
CA ARG A 290 18.02 17.76 -8.23
C ARG A 290 17.45 18.19 -9.58
N SER A 291 18.14 19.08 -10.28
CA SER A 291 17.79 19.52 -11.63
C SER A 291 17.87 18.41 -12.69
N GLY A 292 18.57 17.30 -12.39
CA GLY A 292 18.71 16.16 -13.31
C GLY A 292 17.41 15.44 -13.65
N PHE A 293 16.31 15.71 -12.95
CA PHE A 293 15.01 15.05 -13.15
C PHE A 293 13.91 15.98 -13.68
N MET A 294 14.28 17.16 -14.20
CA MET A 294 13.31 18.13 -14.74
C MET A 294 12.48 17.55 -15.90
N HIS A 295 13.02 16.62 -16.69
CA HIS A 295 12.24 15.95 -17.73
C HIS A 295 11.05 15.17 -17.15
N LEU A 296 11.25 14.44 -16.05
CA LEU A 296 10.18 13.73 -15.36
C LEU A 296 9.14 14.70 -14.77
N ALA A 297 9.61 15.82 -14.18
CA ALA A 297 8.72 16.87 -13.69
C ALA A 297 7.84 17.45 -14.82
N ASN A 298 8.45 17.78 -15.96
CA ASN A 298 7.73 18.31 -17.12
C ASN A 298 6.71 17.30 -17.68
N THR A 299 7.07 16.01 -17.74
CA THR A 299 6.14 14.95 -18.16
C THR A 299 4.95 14.86 -17.21
N ALA A 300 5.18 14.85 -15.90
CA ALA A 300 4.13 14.78 -14.89
C ALA A 300 3.21 16.02 -14.93
N GLU A 301 3.80 17.21 -15.03
CA GLU A 301 3.05 18.47 -15.14
C GLU A 301 2.21 18.53 -16.43
N GLY A 302 2.81 18.17 -17.57
CA GLY A 302 2.10 18.11 -18.85
C GLY A 302 0.94 17.11 -18.83
N ARG A 303 1.05 16.02 -18.06
CA ARG A 303 -0.05 15.07 -17.87
C ARG A 303 -1.20 15.67 -17.06
N ILE A 304 -0.91 16.37 -15.97
CA ILE A 304 -1.91 17.10 -15.19
C ILE A 304 -2.61 18.13 -16.08
N GLU A 305 -1.85 18.91 -16.86
CA GLU A 305 -2.38 19.91 -17.78
C GLU A 305 -3.31 19.31 -18.84
N THR A 306 -2.93 18.16 -19.41
CA THR A 306 -3.74 17.46 -20.42
C THR A 306 -5.10 17.05 -19.86
N LEU A 307 -5.12 16.49 -18.64
CA LEU A 307 -6.36 16.06 -17.99
C LEU A 307 -7.20 17.26 -17.51
N ALA A 308 -6.57 18.32 -17.02
CA ALA A 308 -7.26 19.57 -16.68
C ALA A 308 -7.91 20.21 -17.92
N ARG A 309 -7.23 20.20 -19.08
CA ARG A 309 -7.80 20.71 -20.34
C ARG A 309 -9.01 19.91 -20.80
N ASP A 310 -8.98 18.58 -20.65
CA ASP A 310 -10.13 17.71 -20.93
C ASP A 310 -11.30 17.98 -19.97
N LEU A 311 -11.03 18.26 -18.69
CA LEU A 311 -12.07 18.69 -17.75
C LEU A 311 -12.69 20.02 -18.17
N VAL A 312 -11.88 21.04 -18.45
CA VAL A 312 -12.37 22.39 -18.82
C VAL A 312 -13.15 22.34 -20.13
N SER A 313 -12.75 21.53 -21.10
CA SER A 313 -13.52 21.37 -22.34
C SER A 313 -14.90 20.78 -22.05
N ARG A 314 -15.00 19.73 -21.23
CA ARG A 314 -16.28 19.12 -20.83
C ARG A 314 -17.20 20.10 -20.09
N ILE A 315 -16.66 20.96 -19.23
CA ILE A 315 -17.42 22.02 -18.54
C ILE A 315 -18.02 23.00 -19.55
N LYS A 316 -17.25 23.41 -20.57
CA LYS A 316 -17.70 24.38 -21.59
C LYS A 316 -18.83 23.85 -22.48
N TYR A 317 -18.89 22.54 -22.71
CA TYR A 317 -19.86 21.94 -23.63
C TYR A 317 -21.17 21.49 -22.97
N LEU A 318 -21.22 21.27 -21.65
CA LEU A 318 -22.35 20.58 -21.02
C LEU A 318 -22.76 21.18 -19.66
N GLY A 319 -23.76 22.06 -19.67
CA GLY A 319 -24.45 22.57 -18.47
C GLY A 319 -25.31 21.55 -17.71
N HIS A 320 -25.18 20.24 -17.98
CA HIS A 320 -26.00 19.17 -17.40
C HIS A 320 -25.21 18.00 -16.78
N LEU A 321 -23.87 18.08 -16.72
CA LEU A 321 -23.00 17.02 -16.15
C LEU A 321 -22.64 17.24 -14.67
N GLU A 322 -23.27 18.22 -13.99
CA GLU A 322 -23.05 18.51 -12.55
C GLU A 322 -23.28 17.30 -11.63
N HIS A 323 -23.79 16.17 -12.13
CA HIS A 323 -24.10 14.97 -11.35
C HIS A 323 -23.31 13.72 -11.76
N ASP A 324 -22.28 13.80 -12.61
CA ASP A 324 -21.37 12.66 -12.79
C ASP A 324 -20.36 12.59 -11.63
N PRO A 325 -20.46 11.60 -10.72
CA PRO A 325 -19.56 11.47 -9.57
C PRO A 325 -18.10 11.28 -9.99
N LYS A 326 -17.83 10.65 -11.15
CA LYS A 326 -16.46 10.45 -11.64
C LYS A 326 -15.84 11.77 -12.10
N PHE A 327 -16.66 12.63 -12.73
CA PHE A 327 -16.25 13.96 -13.13
C PHE A 327 -15.91 14.84 -11.91
N ASN A 328 -16.78 14.86 -10.90
CA ASN A 328 -16.58 15.63 -9.67
C ASN A 328 -15.34 15.18 -8.90
N LEU A 329 -15.12 13.87 -8.78
CA LEU A 329 -13.90 13.32 -8.17
C LEU A 329 -12.64 13.77 -8.91
N LEU A 330 -12.63 13.66 -10.24
CA LEU A 330 -11.48 14.04 -11.05
C LEU A 330 -11.16 15.55 -10.90
N LEU A 331 -12.18 16.41 -10.89
CA LEU A 331 -12.01 17.84 -10.65
C LEU A 331 -11.40 18.11 -9.26
N GLN A 332 -11.96 17.52 -8.21
CA GLN A 332 -11.45 17.68 -6.84
C GLN A 332 -10.02 17.15 -6.68
N CYS A 333 -9.71 15.99 -7.28
CA CYS A 333 -8.37 15.44 -7.30
C CYS A 333 -7.40 16.31 -8.09
N THR A 334 -7.84 16.96 -9.17
CA THR A 334 -7.00 17.88 -9.95
C THR A 334 -6.68 19.15 -9.15
N ALA A 335 -7.68 19.78 -8.53
CA ALA A 335 -7.46 20.91 -7.64
C ALA A 335 -6.52 20.55 -6.47
N LEU A 336 -6.73 19.38 -5.85
CA LEU A 336 -5.88 18.89 -4.76
C LEU A 336 -4.45 18.57 -5.23
N ALA A 337 -4.29 17.96 -6.40
CA ALA A 337 -3.00 17.67 -7.02
C ALA A 337 -2.20 18.96 -7.21
N LEU A 338 -2.82 20.00 -7.78
CA LEU A 338 -2.18 21.31 -7.97
C LEU A 338 -1.77 21.94 -6.63
N ALA A 339 -2.67 21.94 -5.65
CA ALA A 339 -2.39 22.48 -4.32
C ALA A 339 -1.25 21.75 -3.58
N ARG A 340 -1.02 20.46 -3.88
CA ARG A 340 -0.06 19.62 -3.15
C ARG A 340 1.25 19.35 -3.91
N SER A 341 1.35 19.67 -5.20
CA SER A 341 2.53 19.36 -6.03
C SER A 341 3.73 20.30 -5.81
N GLY A 342 3.52 21.44 -5.16
CA GLY A 342 4.56 22.46 -4.95
C GLY A 342 4.55 23.50 -6.07
N ALA A 343 5.73 23.93 -6.54
CA ALA A 343 5.82 24.85 -7.67
C ALA A 343 5.37 24.15 -8.96
N VAL A 344 4.39 24.73 -9.63
CA VAL A 344 3.85 24.31 -10.94
C VAL A 344 3.97 25.53 -11.86
N ALA A 345 4.30 25.31 -13.13
CA ALA A 345 4.37 26.40 -14.10
C ALA A 345 2.97 26.97 -14.38
N TYR A 346 2.95 28.25 -14.70
CA TYR A 346 1.71 28.97 -14.96
C TYR A 346 1.06 28.49 -16.27
N ARG A 347 -0.19 28.01 -16.18
CA ARG A 347 -1.01 27.57 -17.32
C ARG A 347 -2.49 27.90 -17.07
N ASP A 348 -3.15 28.50 -18.06
CA ASP A 348 -4.54 28.96 -17.94
C ASP A 348 -5.52 27.83 -17.58
N SER A 349 -5.35 26.64 -18.15
CA SER A 349 -6.22 25.49 -17.86
C SER A 349 -6.12 25.00 -16.42
N LEU A 350 -4.99 25.24 -15.75
CA LEU A 350 -4.78 24.85 -14.35
C LEU A 350 -5.40 25.87 -13.36
N LEU A 351 -5.70 27.09 -13.80
CA LEU A 351 -6.33 28.12 -12.97
C LEU A 351 -7.86 28.03 -12.98
N VAL A 352 -8.42 27.41 -14.02
CA VAL A 352 -9.87 27.24 -14.18
C VAL A 352 -10.38 26.01 -13.40
N CYS A 353 -9.53 25.01 -13.21
CA CYS A 353 -9.77 23.87 -12.33
C CYS A 353 -9.48 24.23 -10.87
#